data_AF-A0A932W8G7-F1
#
_entry.id   AF-A0A932W8G7-F1
#
_cell.length_a   1.000
_cell.length_b   1.000
_cell.length_c   1.000
_cell.angle_alpha   90.00
_cell.angle_beta   90.00
_cell.angle_gamma   90.00
#
_symmetry.space_group_name_H-M   'P 1'
#
loop_
_entity.id
_entity.type
_entity.pdbx_description
1 polymer ?
#
loop_
_entity_poly.entity_id
_entity_poly.type
_entity_poly.pdbx_seq_one_letter_code
_entity_poly.pdbx_strand_id
1 'polypeptide(L)' 'MADDVVLNKAATIERCVARAREEYAAAGSDFATDFTRQDAAILNIQRACEAALDMGQHLIRRDKLGLPQSAR' A
#
# COMPACT_ATOMS: atom_id res chain seq x y z
N MET A 1 -11.25 19.86 -9.99
CA MET A 1 -11.70 18.76 -9.11
C MET A 1 -10.45 18.09 -8.57
N ALA A 2 -10.46 17.66 -7.30
CA ALA A 2 -9.38 16.82 -6.80
C ALA A 2 -9.28 15.57 -7.67
N ASP A 3 -8.07 15.04 -7.82
CA ASP A 3 -7.88 13.83 -8.62
C ASP A 3 -8.43 12.65 -7.82
N ASP A 4 -9.71 12.31 -8.05
CA ASP A 4 -10.44 11.28 -7.32
C ASP A 4 -9.70 9.92 -7.36
N VAL A 5 -8.90 9.67 -8.40
CA VAL A 5 -8.05 8.49 -8.49
C VAL A 5 -6.96 8.54 -7.41
N VAL A 6 -6.26 9.66 -7.29
CA VAL A 6 -5.20 9.86 -6.27
C VAL A 6 -5.80 9.79 -4.86
N LEU A 7 -6.94 10.43 -4.62
CA LEU A 7 -7.61 10.38 -3.32
C LEU A 7 -8.02 8.96 -2.94
N ASN A 8 -8.60 8.20 -3.86
CA ASN A 8 -8.98 6.81 -3.61
C ASN A 8 -7.78 5.90 -3.35
N LYS A 9 -6.65 6.12 -4.06
CA LYS A 9 -5.42 5.39 -3.82
C LYS A 9 -4.81 5.75 -2.46
N ALA A 10 -4.81 7.03 -2.07
CA ALA A 10 -4.35 7.45 -0.75
C ALA A 10 -5.17 6.81 0.38
N ALA A 11 -6.51 6.86 0.29
CA ALA A 11 -7.40 6.20 1.24
C ALA A 11 -7.18 4.67 1.30
N THR A 12 -6.80 4.05 0.17
CA THR A 12 -6.47 2.62 0.13
C THR A 12 -5.16 2.34 0.88
N ILE A 13 -4.12 3.15 0.65
CA ILE A 13 -2.84 3.06 1.36
C ILE A 13 -3.07 3.18 2.88
N GLU A 14 -3.83 4.19 3.31
CA GLU A 14 -4.12 4.42 4.74
C GLU A 14 -4.82 3.22 5.37
N ARG A 15 -5.86 2.66 4.73
CA ARG A 15 -6.56 1.47 5.21
C ARG A 15 -5.62 0.26 5.30
N CYS A 16 -4.83 0.02 4.26
CA CYS A 16 -3.88 -1.10 4.25
C CYS A 16 -2.83 -0.98 5.37
N VAL A 17 -2.25 0.21 5.56
CA VAL A 17 -1.29 0.45 6.64
C VAL A 17 -1.95 0.27 8.02
N ALA A 18 -3.17 0.78 8.20
CA ALA A 18 -3.93 0.60 9.44
C ALA A 18 -4.17 -0.89 9.73
N ARG A 19 -4.64 -1.66 8.74
CA ARG A 19 -4.83 -3.11 8.85
C ARG A 19 -3.54 -3.83 9.20
N ALA A 20 -2.42 -3.53 8.55
CA ALA A 20 -1.14 -4.14 8.89
C ALA A 20 -0.73 -3.91 10.36
N ARG A 21 -0.98 -2.69 10.88
CA ARG A 21 -0.74 -2.36 12.29
C ARG A 21 -1.69 -3.07 13.23
N GLU A 22 -2.97 -3.22 12.86
CA GLU A 22 -3.97 -3.96 13.63
C GLU A 22 -3.58 -5.44 13.76
N GLU A 23 -3.18 -6.09 12.66
CA GLU A 23 -2.74 -7.49 12.68
C GLU A 23 -1.49 -7.68 13.55
N TYR A 24 -0.52 -6.77 13.43
CA TYR A 24 0.68 -6.75 14.27
C TYR A 24 0.33 -6.59 15.76
N ALA A 25 -0.53 -5.63 16.10
CA ALA A 25 -0.94 -5.38 17.47
C ALA A 25 -1.77 -6.53 18.05
N ALA A 26 -2.63 -7.15 17.23
CA ALA A 26 -3.47 -8.27 17.65
C ALA A 26 -2.65 -9.53 17.99
N ALA A 27 -1.52 -9.74 17.31
CA ALA A 27 -0.62 -10.85 17.60
C ALA A 27 0.27 -10.60 18.85
N GLY A 28 0.55 -9.33 19.19
CA GLY A 28 1.31 -8.97 20.38
C GLY A 28 2.71 -9.61 20.42
N SER A 29 3.06 -10.25 21.54
CA SER A 29 4.34 -10.98 21.70
C SER A 29 4.50 -12.14 20.75
N ASP A 30 3.38 -12.68 20.25
CA ASP A 30 3.36 -13.92 19.49
C ASP A 30 3.49 -13.66 17.99
N PHE A 31 3.65 -12.39 17.57
CA PHE A 31 3.75 -12.03 16.16
C PHE A 31 4.82 -12.83 15.42
N ALA A 32 5.97 -13.14 16.07
CA ALA A 32 7.03 -13.93 15.45
C ALA A 32 6.65 -15.40 15.15
N THR A 33 5.60 -15.91 15.79
CA THR A 33 5.16 -17.31 15.69
C THR A 33 3.72 -17.47 15.17
N ASP A 34 2.91 -16.41 15.19
CA ASP A 34 1.59 -16.38 14.57
C ASP A 34 1.73 -16.04 13.08
N PHE A 35 2.01 -17.06 12.27
CA PHE A 35 2.21 -16.90 10.83
C PHE A 35 0.97 -16.39 10.09
N THR A 36 -0.23 -16.64 10.62
CA THR A 36 -1.46 -16.13 10.00
C THR A 36 -1.52 -14.62 10.10
N ARG A 37 -1.19 -14.06 11.27
CA ARG A 37 -1.14 -12.59 11.46
C ARG A 37 0.04 -11.96 10.74
N GLN A 38 1.20 -12.64 10.66
CA GLN A 38 2.32 -12.18 9.84
C GLN A 38 1.94 -12.05 8.37
N ASP A 39 1.36 -13.10 7.79
CA ASP A 39 0.96 -13.11 6.38
C ASP A 39 -0.09 -12.04 6.11
N ALA A 40 -1.06 -11.86 7.01
CA ALA A 40 -2.06 -10.80 6.91
C ALA A 40 -1.43 -9.40 6.97
N ALA A 41 -0.47 -9.15 7.86
CA ALA A 41 0.24 -7.87 7.94
C ALA A 41 1.06 -7.59 6.68
N ILE A 42 1.84 -8.58 6.22
CA ILE A 42 2.67 -8.49 5.00
C ILE A 42 1.80 -8.23 3.77
N LEU A 43 0.70 -8.96 3.62
CA LEU A 43 -0.23 -8.79 2.50
C LEU A 43 -0.80 -7.37 2.45
N ASN A 44 -1.14 -6.79 3.60
CA ASN A 44 -1.62 -5.42 3.66
C ASN A 44 -0.52 -4.41 3.31
N ILE A 45 0.73 -4.63 3.72
CA ILE A 45 1.86 -3.80 3.30
C ILE A 45 2.06 -3.88 1.77
N GLN A 46 2.02 -5.09 1.19
CA GLN A 46 2.13 -5.26 -0.25
C GLN A 46 1.05 -4.49 -1.01
N ARG A 47 -0.22 -4.58 -0.56
CA ARG A 47 -1.33 -3.84 -1.16
C ARG A 47 -1.17 -2.33 -1.06
N ALA A 48 -0.60 -1.82 0.04
CA ALA A 48 -0.27 -0.41 0.16
C ALA A 48 0.79 0.02 -0.88
N CYS A 49 1.83 -0.80 -1.08
CA CYS A 49 2.85 -0.55 -2.10
C CYS A 49 2.25 -0.57 -3.52
N GLU A 50 1.39 -1.53 -3.84
CA GLU A 50 0.70 -1.59 -5.14
C GLU A 50 -0.17 -0.35 -5.37
N ALA A 51 -0.92 0.11 -4.37
CA ALA A 51 -1.72 1.33 -4.47
C ALA A 51 -0.84 2.58 -4.68
N ALA A 52 0.34 2.64 -4.07
CA ALA A 52 1.30 3.72 -4.28
C ALA A 52 1.92 3.68 -5.69
N LEU A 53 2.25 2.49 -6.20
CA LEU A 53 2.73 2.32 -7.58
C LEU A 53 1.68 2.76 -8.60
N ASP A 54 0.43 2.33 -8.42
CA ASP A 54 -0.69 2.74 -9.28
C ASP A 54 -0.89 4.27 -9.27
N MET A 55 -0.79 4.88 -8.10
CA MET A 55 -0.87 6.34 -7.95
C MET A 55 0.26 7.03 -8.71
N GLY A 56 1.50 6.55 -8.58
CA GLY A 56 2.65 7.08 -9.32
C GLY A 56 2.48 6.94 -10.83
N GLN A 57 2.04 5.77 -11.31
CA GLN A 57 1.77 5.54 -12.73
C GLN A 57 0.67 6.45 -13.28
N HIS A 58 -0.38 6.70 -12.49
CA HIS A 58 -1.44 7.65 -12.85
C HIS A 58 -0.90 9.06 -13.02
N LEU A 59 -0.10 9.54 -12.06
CA LEU A 59 0.52 10.87 -12.13
C LEU A 59 1.47 11.00 -13.33
N ILE A 60 2.33 10.00 -13.57
CA ILE A 60 3.24 9.98 -14.72
C ILE A 60 2.47 10.10 -16.04
N ARG A 61 1.37 9.35 -16.20
CA ARG A 61 0.53 9.40 -17.41
C ARG A 61 -0.19 10.73 -17.56
N ARG A 62 -0.79 11.23 -16.47
CA ARG A 62 -1.55 12.49 -16.45
C ARG A 62 -0.66 13.67 -16.83
N ASP A 63 0.52 13.73 -16.22
CA ASP A 63 1.46 14.85 -16.35
C ASP A 63 2.47 14.65 -17.47
N LYS A 64 2.36 13.54 -18.23
CA LYS A 64 3.20 13.18 -19.39
C LYS A 64 4.70 13.21 -19.07
N LEU A 65 5.08 12.68 -17.91
CA LEU A 65 6.45 12.76 -17.38
C LEU A 65 7.45 11.82 -18.08
N GLY A 66 7.03 11.12 -19.14
CA GLY A 66 7.82 10.11 -19.82
C GLY A 66 7.73 8.73 -19.16
N LEU A 67 8.41 7.74 -19.74
CA LEU A 67 8.46 6.39 -19.18
C LEU A 67 9.53 6.32 -18.08
N PRO A 68 9.25 5.75 -16.91
CA PRO A 68 10.29 5.47 -15.93
C PRO A 68 11.30 4.50 -16.56
N GLN A 69 12.55 4.95 -16.70
CA GLN A 69 13.61 4.19 -17.37
C GLN A 69 14.17 3.03 -16.53
N SER A 70 13.74 2.90 -15.27
CA SER A 70 14.11 1.80 -14.38
C SER A 70 13.00 1.61 -13.34
N ALA A 71 12.62 0.34 -13.09
CA ALA A 71 11.88 -0.08 -11.90
C ALA A 71 12.79 -0.81 -10.89
N ARG A 72 14.11 -0.82 -11.15
CA ARG A 72 15.14 -1.30 -10.22
C ARG A 72 15.54 -0.19 -9.27
#